data_AF-H5WME8-F1
#
_entry.id   AF-H5WME8-F1
#
_cell.length_a   1.000
_cell.length_b   1.000
_cell.length_c   1.000
_cell.angle_alpha   90.00
_cell.angle_beta   90.00
_cell.angle_gamma   90.00
#
_symmetry.space_group_name_H-M   'P 1'
#
loop_
_entity.id
_entity.type
_entity.pdbx_description
1 polymer ?
#
loop_
_entity_poly.entity_id
_entity_poly.type
_entity_poly.pdbx_seq_one_letter_code
_entity_poly.pdbx_strand_id
1 'polypeptide(L)'
;MANATSSLSKFAVKPVDEASASTSPGIVPTRGKNKRVGIAVRLSPADWHRATAFAMHERTSLQRLLVAGVSELLRQRGLPPLAGD
;
A
#
# COMPACT_ATOMS: atom_id res chain seq x y z
N MET A 1 -14.68 23.73 47.37
CA MET A 1 -15.17 23.95 45.99
C MET A 1 -13.97 24.20 45.10
N ALA A 2 -13.54 23.21 44.32
CA ALA A 2 -12.41 23.33 43.40
C ALA A 2 -12.95 23.36 41.96
N ASN A 3 -12.90 24.54 41.33
CA ASN A 3 -13.27 24.71 39.92
C ASN A 3 -12.12 24.21 39.04
N ALA A 4 -12.27 23.03 38.46
CA ALA A 4 -11.39 22.52 37.41
C ALA A 4 -11.77 23.20 36.08
N THR A 5 -11.04 24.24 35.70
CA THR A 5 -11.08 24.81 34.35
C THR A 5 -10.49 23.79 33.37
N SER A 6 -11.35 22.97 32.78
CA SER A 6 -11.00 22.07 31.69
C SER A 6 -10.60 22.87 30.45
N SER A 7 -9.30 23.00 30.21
CA SER A 7 -8.78 23.81 29.11
C SER A 7 -8.78 23.01 27.81
N LEU A 8 -9.63 23.42 26.86
CA LEU A 8 -9.79 22.86 25.49
C LEU A 8 -8.58 23.13 24.57
N SER A 9 -7.47 23.66 25.10
CA SER A 9 -6.24 23.92 24.33
C SER A 9 -5.55 22.67 23.78
N LYS A 10 -5.97 21.46 24.20
CA LYS A 10 -5.45 20.19 23.66
C LYS A 10 -5.93 19.85 22.26
N PHE A 11 -6.96 20.54 21.75
CA PHE A 11 -7.52 20.31 20.41
C PHE A 11 -7.14 21.38 19.39
N ALA A 12 -6.28 22.33 19.75
CA ALA A 12 -5.82 23.34 18.81
C ALA A 12 -4.87 22.72 17.78
N VAL A 13 -5.37 22.52 16.55
CA VAL A 13 -4.57 22.15 15.38
C VAL A 13 -3.72 23.36 14.98
N LYS A 14 -2.40 23.20 15.01
CA LYS A 14 -1.44 24.19 14.53
C LYS A 14 -1.59 24.32 13.00
N PRO A 15 -1.77 25.52 12.43
CA PRO A 15 -1.81 25.67 10.98
C PRO A 15 -0.45 25.27 10.40
N VAL A 16 -0.50 24.45 9.35
CA VAL A 16 0.66 23.99 8.58
C VAL A 16 1.19 25.17 7.79
N ASP A 17 2.45 25.52 8.05
CA ASP A 17 3.23 26.46 7.26
C ASP A 17 3.55 25.81 5.91
N GLU A 18 3.09 26.45 4.84
CA GLU A 18 3.25 26.03 3.46
C GLU A 18 4.65 26.43 2.97
N ALA A 19 5.67 25.62 3.28
CA ALA A 19 6.95 25.63 2.58
C ALA A 19 7.79 24.41 2.93
N SER A 20 7.64 23.32 2.16
CA SER A 20 8.74 22.41 1.90
C SER A 20 8.46 21.63 0.63
N ALA A 21 9.15 22.03 -0.44
CA ALA A 21 9.34 21.23 -1.63
C ALA A 21 9.83 19.84 -1.22
N SER A 22 8.92 18.87 -1.17
CA SER A 22 9.25 17.47 -0.96
C SER A 22 9.78 16.93 -2.28
N THR A 23 11.09 17.10 -2.47
CA THR A 23 11.91 16.17 -3.25
C THR A 23 11.42 14.77 -2.89
N SER A 24 10.73 14.12 -3.83
CA SER A 24 10.30 12.74 -3.63
C SER A 24 11.54 11.95 -3.24
N PRO A 25 11.60 11.32 -2.05
CA PRO A 25 12.71 10.44 -1.76
C PRO A 25 12.63 9.36 -2.83
N GLY A 26 13.60 9.37 -3.74
CA GLY A 26 13.81 8.26 -4.65
C GLY A 26 13.79 7.02 -3.79
N ILE A 27 12.84 6.13 -4.05
CA ILE A 27 12.69 4.89 -3.30
C ILE A 27 14.01 4.16 -3.50
N VAL A 28 14.94 4.32 -2.56
CA VAL A 28 16.15 3.54 -2.53
C VAL A 28 15.66 2.12 -2.30
N PRO A 29 15.86 1.19 -3.24
CA PRO A 29 15.39 -0.17 -3.05
C PRO A 29 16.17 -0.74 -1.86
N THR A 30 15.54 -0.78 -0.71
CA THR A 30 16.05 -1.50 0.45
C THR A 30 16.02 -2.97 0.07
N ARG A 31 17.14 -3.49 -0.45
CA ARG A 31 17.33 -4.92 -0.69
C ARG A 31 17.24 -5.60 0.67
N GLY A 32 16.05 -6.09 1.01
CA GLY A 32 15.82 -6.79 2.26
C GLY A 32 16.77 -7.99 2.37
N LYS A 33 17.23 -8.29 3.58
CA LYS A 33 18.00 -9.50 3.95
C LYS A 33 17.26 -10.83 3.68
N ASN A 34 16.09 -10.79 3.03
CA ASN A 34 15.19 -11.91 2.81
C ASN A 34 15.23 -12.36 1.35
N LYS A 35 14.97 -13.65 1.10
CA LYS A 35 14.95 -14.27 -0.25
C LYS A 35 13.81 -13.75 -1.17
N ARG A 36 13.08 -12.72 -0.76
CA ARG A 36 11.89 -12.18 -1.44
C ARG A 36 11.98 -10.65 -1.53
N VAL A 37 11.48 -10.10 -2.63
CA VAL A 37 11.41 -8.65 -2.89
C VAL A 37 9.95 -8.21 -2.79
N GLY A 38 9.69 -7.13 -2.05
CA GLY A 38 8.37 -6.51 -1.97
C GLY A 38 8.12 -5.58 -3.15
N ILE A 39 6.90 -5.59 -3.68
CA ILE A 39 6.45 -4.64 -4.70
C ILE A 39 5.30 -3.78 -4.13
N ALA A 40 5.31 -2.49 -4.42
CA ALA A 40 4.23 -1.58 -4.10
C ALA A 40 3.42 -1.28 -5.38
N VAL A 41 2.13 -1.59 -5.37
CA VAL A 41 1.21 -1.30 -6.48
C VAL A 41 0.30 -0.16 -6.07
N ARG A 42 0.27 0.91 -6.86
CA ARG A 42 -0.62 2.07 -6.63
C ARG A 42 -1.86 1.91 -7.50
N LEU A 43 -3.03 1.97 -6.86
CA LEU A 43 -4.32 1.85 -7.51
C LEU A 43 -5.15 3.10 -7.19
N SER A 44 -6.09 3.44 -8.07
CA SER A 44 -7.15 4.38 -7.70
C SER A 44 -8.00 3.77 -6.56
N PRO A 45 -8.70 4.59 -5.76
CA PRO A 45 -9.60 4.06 -4.74
C PRO A 45 -10.64 3.08 -5.31
N ALA A 46 -11.20 3.39 -6.48
CA ALA A 46 -12.19 2.53 -7.14
C ALA A 46 -11.58 1.17 -7.56
N ASP A 47 -10.37 1.17 -8.11
CA ASP A 47 -9.67 -0.06 -8.48
C ASP A 47 -9.31 -0.91 -7.26
N TRP A 48 -8.90 -0.27 -6.17
CA TRP A 48 -8.62 -0.94 -4.91
C TRP A 48 -9.85 -1.68 -4.38
N HIS A 49 -11.02 -1.03 -4.37
CA HIS A 49 -12.26 -1.67 -3.94
C HIS A 49 -12.66 -2.85 -4.84
N ARG A 50 -12.49 -2.72 -6.16
CA ARG A 50 -12.75 -3.83 -7.09
C ARG A 50 -11.81 -5.02 -6.83
N ALA A 51 -10.51 -4.75 -6.72
CA ALA A 51 -9.51 -5.79 -6.52
C ALA A 51 -9.69 -6.52 -5.18
N THR A 52 -10.04 -5.79 -4.11
CA THR A 52 -10.30 -6.39 -2.79
C THR A 52 -11.61 -7.17 -2.76
N ALA A 53 -12.69 -6.67 -3.36
CA ALA A 53 -13.95 -7.40 -3.48
C ALA A 53 -13.78 -8.71 -4.26
N PHE A 54 -13.03 -8.67 -5.37
CA PHE A 54 -12.71 -9.86 -6.16
C PHE A 54 -11.88 -10.88 -5.35
N ALA A 55 -10.86 -10.43 -4.62
CA ALA A 55 -10.08 -11.30 -3.73
C ALA A 55 -10.93 -12.00 -2.66
N MET A 56 -11.88 -11.27 -2.06
CA MET A 56 -12.81 -11.83 -1.08
C MET A 56 -13.74 -12.87 -1.70
N HIS A 57 -14.28 -12.60 -2.89
CA HIS A 57 -15.15 -13.53 -3.61
C HIS A 57 -14.42 -14.84 -3.96
N GLU A 58 -13.19 -14.74 -4.45
CA GLU A 58 -12.30 -15.87 -4.78
C GLU A 58 -11.69 -16.54 -3.53
N ARG A 59 -12.01 -16.05 -2.32
CA ARG A 59 -11.48 -16.53 -1.03
C ARG A 59 -9.94 -16.64 -1.01
N THR A 60 -9.28 -15.65 -1.59
CA THR A 60 -7.82 -15.63 -1.75
C THR A 60 -7.22 -14.27 -1.34
N SER A 61 -5.89 -14.20 -1.26
CA SER A 61 -5.20 -12.94 -0.99
C SER A 61 -4.99 -12.14 -2.29
N LEU A 62 -4.96 -10.82 -2.17
CA LEU A 62 -4.63 -9.94 -3.29
C LEU A 62 -3.23 -10.23 -3.85
N GLN A 63 -2.28 -10.59 -2.98
CA GLN A 63 -0.94 -10.99 -3.36
C GLN A 63 -0.95 -12.22 -4.27
N ARG A 64 -1.72 -13.26 -3.90
CA ARG A 64 -1.84 -14.48 -4.69
C ARG A 64 -2.53 -14.24 -6.04
N LEU A 65 -3.51 -13.33 -6.08
CA LEU A 65 -4.13 -12.91 -7.35
C LEU A 65 -3.15 -12.17 -8.25
N LEU A 66 -2.33 -11.27 -7.70
CA LEU A 66 -1.30 -10.57 -8.47
C LEU A 66 -0.27 -11.55 -9.03
N VAL A 67 0.20 -12.49 -8.21
CA VAL A 67 1.15 -13.54 -8.66
C VAL A 67 0.51 -14.42 -9.74
N ALA A 68 -0.74 -14.84 -9.56
CA ALA A 68 -1.46 -15.67 -10.54
C ALA A 68 -1.69 -14.92 -11.87
N GLY A 69 -2.15 -13.68 -11.81
CA GLY A 69 -2.40 -12.85 -12.99
C GLY A 69 -1.13 -12.56 -13.78
N VAL A 70 -0.03 -12.21 -13.10
CA VAL A 70 1.27 -12.01 -13.78
C VAL A 70 1.82 -13.33 -14.33
N SER A 71 1.66 -14.45 -13.60
CA SER A 71 2.07 -15.77 -14.08
C SER A 71 1.32 -16.19 -15.34
N GLU A 72 0.03 -15.87 -15.44
CA GLU A 72 -0.77 -16.13 -16.62
C GLU A 72 -0.25 -15.32 -17.82
N LEU A 73 0.03 -14.03 -17.64
CA LEU A 73 0.61 -13.17 -18.68
C LEU A 73 2.00 -13.65 -19.13
N LEU A 74 2.81 -14.18 -18.22
CA LEU A 74 4.11 -14.77 -18.55
C LEU A 74 3.93 -16.04 -19.39
N ARG A 75 3.02 -16.92 -18.99
CA ARG A 75 2.74 -18.17 -19.72
C ARG A 75 2.25 -17.90 -21.14
N GLN A 76 1.38 -16.91 -21.31
CA GLN A 76 0.90 -16.47 -22.62
C GLN A 76 2.04 -15.99 -23.55
N ARG A 77 3.17 -15.57 -22.98
CA ARG A 77 4.37 -15.15 -23.72
C ARG A 77 5.46 -16.24 -23.79
N GLY A 78 5.15 -17.47 -23.37
CA GLY A 78 6.11 -18.59 -23.35
C GLY A 78 7.18 -18.46 -22.25
N LEU A 79 6.96 -17.61 -21.25
CA LEU A 79 7.86 -17.42 -20.13
C LEU A 79 7.42 -18.26 -18.92
N PRO A 80 8.37 -18.65 -18.05
CA PRO A 80 8.04 -19.37 -16.82
C PRO A 80 7.19 -18.50 -15.88
N PRO A 81 6.27 -19.12 -15.11
CA PRO A 81 5.42 -18.39 -14.15
C PRO A 81 6.24 -17.88 -12.96
N LEU A 82 5.66 -16.94 -12.20
CA LEU A 82 6.26 -16.46 -10.97
C LEU A 82 6.15 -17.52 -9.86
N ALA A 83 7.19 -17.61 -9.03
CA ALA A 83 7.18 -18.38 -7.79
C ALA A 83 7.07 -17.44 -6.60
N GLY A 84 5.91 -17.45 -5.92
CA GLY A 84 5.62 -16.62 -4.75
C GLY A 84 4.20 -16.88 -4.24
N ASP A 85 3.95 -16.56 -2.97
CA ASP A 85 2.65 -16.69 -2.30
C ASP A 85 2.10 -15.31 -1.99
#